data_AF-A0A915DX28-F1
#
_entry.id   AF-A0A915DX28-F1
#
_cell.length_a   1.000
_cell.length_b   1.000
_cell.length_c   1.000
_cell.angle_alpha   90.00
_cell.angle_beta   90.00
_cell.angle_gamma   90.00
#
_symmetry.space_group_name_H-M   'P 1'
#
loop_
_entity.id
_entity.type
_entity.pdbx_description
1 polymer ?
#
loop_
_entity_poly.entity_id
_entity_poly.type
_entity_poly.pdbx_seq_one_letter_code
_entity_poly.pdbx_strand_id
1 'polypeptide(L)'
;MVLAEDDEMNRMIESMKLFDSICNNKWFVNTSIILFLNKKDLFEEKIRRSPLTLCFPEYKGANTYDDAATYIQQQFESLNKRKDGQKEIYTHFTTAVDTNNVRFVFDAVTDIIIKENLRLCGLF
;
A
#
# COMPACT_ATOMS: atom_id res chain seq x y z
N MET A 1 -26.92 1.93 -5.36
CA MET A 1 -26.33 1.38 -6.60
C MET A 1 -25.21 0.46 -6.16
N VAL A 2 -25.54 -0.82 -5.97
CA VAL A 2 -24.58 -1.84 -5.53
C VAL A 2 -23.82 -2.23 -6.80
N LEU A 3 -22.53 -1.91 -6.87
CA LEU A 3 -21.67 -2.54 -7.87
C LEU A 3 -21.74 -4.03 -7.55
N ALA A 4 -22.32 -4.81 -8.46
CA ALA A 4 -22.27 -6.26 -8.39
C ALA A 4 -20.80 -6.64 -8.56
N GLU A 5 -20.12 -6.83 -7.43
CA GLU A 5 -18.75 -7.29 -7.39
C GLU A 5 -18.76 -8.74 -7.90
N ASP A 6 -17.99 -9.00 -8.94
CA ASP A 6 -17.79 -10.32 -9.52
C ASP A 6 -17.15 -11.22 -8.45
N ASP A 7 -17.92 -12.14 -7.87
CA ASP A 7 -17.58 -12.91 -6.66
C ASP A 7 -16.36 -13.84 -6.87
N GLU A 8 -15.88 -14.00 -8.11
CA GLU A 8 -14.74 -14.85 -8.46
C GLU A 8 -13.41 -14.09 -8.55
N MET A 9 -13.40 -12.75 -8.60
CA MET A 9 -12.16 -12.01 -8.83
C MET A 9 -11.45 -11.61 -7.53
N ASN A 10 -10.18 -11.99 -7.40
CA ASN A 10 -9.35 -11.61 -6.26
C ASN A 10 -9.13 -10.09 -6.23
N ARG A 11 -9.88 -9.40 -5.38
CA ARG A 11 -9.85 -7.93 -5.19
C ARG A 11 -8.47 -7.37 -4.86
N MET A 12 -7.59 -8.16 -4.23
CA MET A 12 -6.23 -7.72 -3.94
C MET A 12 -5.42 -7.60 -5.24
N ILE A 13 -5.58 -8.56 -6.15
CA ILE A 13 -4.93 -8.52 -7.47
C ILE A 13 -5.47 -7.36 -8.32
N GLU A 14 -6.77 -7.06 -8.25
CA GLU A 14 -7.32 -5.86 -8.89
C GLU A 14 -6.73 -4.57 -8.33
N SER A 15 -6.63 -4.48 -7.00
CA SER A 15 -6.03 -3.32 -6.32
C SER A 15 -4.57 -3.13 -6.73
N MET A 16 -3.82 -4.22 -6.88
CA MET A 16 -2.44 -4.20 -7.40
C MET A 16 -2.37 -3.74 -8.86
N LYS A 17 -3.27 -4.21 -9.74
CA LYS A 17 -3.33 -3.75 -11.14
C LYS A 17 -3.62 -2.25 -11.23
N LEU A 18 -4.58 -1.78 -10.43
CA LEU A 18 -4.90 -0.36 -10.35
C LEU A 18 -3.70 0.43 -9.84
N PHE A 19 -3.04 -0.04 -8.79
CA PHE A 19 -1.84 0.58 -8.27
C PHE A 19 -0.71 0.65 -9.29
N ASP A 20 -0.41 -0.43 -10.02
CA ASP A 20 0.60 -0.45 -11.08
C ASP A 20 0.33 0.62 -12.15
N SER A 21 -0.95 0.79 -12.54
CA SER A 21 -1.36 1.77 -13.55
C SER A 21 -1.18 3.22 -13.09
N ILE A 22 -1.40 3.50 -11.81
CA ILE A 22 -1.21 4.84 -11.21
C ILE A 22 0.27 5.09 -10.95
N CYS A 23 0.94 4.15 -10.28
CA CYS A 23 2.33 4.25 -9.86
C CYS A 23 3.27 4.47 -11.05
N ASN A 24 2.97 3.85 -12.18
CA ASN A 24 3.80 3.94 -13.38
C ASN A 24 3.24 4.86 -14.46
N ASN A 25 2.23 5.67 -14.14
CA ASN A 25 1.67 6.64 -15.07
C ASN A 25 2.70 7.74 -15.40
N LYS A 26 2.82 8.09 -16.69
CA LYS A 26 3.72 9.15 -17.18
C LYS A 26 3.45 10.53 -16.55
N TRP A 27 2.22 10.78 -16.09
CA TRP A 27 1.85 12.04 -15.44
C TRP A 27 2.27 12.11 -13.97
N PHE A 28 2.52 10.97 -13.33
CA PHE A 28 2.89 10.89 -11.91
C PHE A 28 4.35 10.51 -11.71
N VAL A 29 5.23 10.64 -12.70
CA VAL A 29 6.62 10.12 -12.64
C VAL A 29 7.39 10.64 -11.42
N ASN A 30 7.30 11.95 -11.14
CA ASN A 30 7.99 12.61 -10.02
C ASN A 30 7.09 12.81 -8.80
N THR A 31 5.98 12.07 -8.71
CA THR A 31 5.03 12.17 -7.60
C THR A 31 5.22 10.99 -6.66
N SER A 32 5.65 11.26 -5.42
CA SER A 32 5.68 10.24 -4.37
C SER A 32 4.26 9.75 -4.06
N ILE A 33 4.15 8.50 -3.63
CA ILE A 33 2.86 7.84 -3.40
C ILE A 33 2.75 7.47 -1.94
N ILE A 34 1.57 7.67 -1.39
CA ILE A 34 1.25 7.24 -0.04
C ILE A 34 0.23 6.12 -0.19
N LEU A 35 0.60 4.93 0.29
CA LEU A 35 -0.17 3.72 0.15
C LEU A 35 -0.81 3.36 1.49
N PHE A 36 -2.13 3.31 1.53
CA PHE A 36 -2.87 2.85 2.71
C PHE A 36 -3.35 1.42 2.55
N LEU A 37 -2.75 0.52 3.32
CA LEU A 37 -3.23 -0.85 3.52
C LEU A 37 -4.26 -0.82 4.66
N ASN A 38 -5.51 -0.54 4.29
CA ASN A 38 -6.63 -0.39 5.23
C ASN A 38 -7.22 -1.74 5.66
N LYS A 39 -8.10 -1.73 6.67
CA LYS A 39 -8.76 -2.90 7.27
C LYS A 39 -7.79 -3.85 8.00
N LYS A 40 -6.77 -3.27 8.67
CA LYS A 40 -5.80 -4.02 9.48
C LYS A 40 -6.50 -4.98 10.46
N ASP A 41 -7.48 -4.47 11.19
CA ASP A 41 -8.32 -5.20 12.15
C ASP A 41 -8.99 -6.44 11.54
N LEU A 42 -9.63 -6.29 10.38
CA LEU A 42 -10.30 -7.39 9.69
C LEU A 42 -9.28 -8.39 9.13
N PHE A 43 -8.11 -7.92 8.72
CA PHE A 43 -7.06 -8.79 8.22
C PHE A 43 -6.44 -9.66 9.32
N GLU A 44 -6.18 -9.09 10.51
CA GLU A 44 -5.70 -9.83 11.69
C GLU A 44 -6.61 -10.99 12.07
N GLU A 45 -7.93 -10.81 11.98
CA GLU A 45 -8.88 -11.89 12.26
C GLU A 45 -8.99 -12.89 11.10
N LYS A 46 -8.94 -12.41 9.85
CA LYS A 46 -9.09 -13.25 8.66
C LYS A 46 -7.90 -14.21 8.48
N ILE A 47 -6.67 -13.74 8.69
CA ILE A 47 -5.46 -14.56 8.46
C ILE A 47 -5.41 -15.79 9.37
N ARG A 48 -6.05 -15.75 10.54
CA ARG A 48 -6.17 -16.90 11.46
C ARG A 48 -7.01 -18.04 10.90
N ARG A 49 -7.91 -17.76 9.96
CA ARG A 49 -8.89 -18.72 9.42
C ARG A 49 -8.67 -19.01 7.93
N SER A 50 -8.12 -18.06 7.20
CA SER A 50 -7.93 -18.12 5.76
C SER A 50 -6.47 -17.79 5.44
N PRO A 51 -5.67 -18.77 5.00
CA PRO A 51 -4.26 -18.54 4.73
C PRO A 51 -4.08 -17.58 3.56
N LEU A 52 -3.00 -16.80 3.59
CA LEU A 52 -2.71 -15.83 2.52
C LEU A 52 -2.52 -16.50 1.15
N THR A 53 -2.15 -17.78 1.12
CA THR A 53 -1.98 -18.58 -0.09
C THR A 53 -3.24 -18.71 -0.95
N LEU A 54 -4.43 -18.49 -0.38
CA LEU A 54 -5.67 -18.40 -1.17
C LEU A 54 -5.68 -17.20 -2.12
N CYS A 55 -5.01 -16.11 -1.74
CA CYS A 55 -4.86 -14.91 -2.56
C CYS A 55 -3.54 -14.90 -3.33
N PHE A 56 -2.47 -15.43 -2.73
CA PHE A 56 -1.10 -15.42 -3.24
C PHE A 56 -0.49 -16.82 -3.15
N PRO A 57 -0.77 -17.72 -4.12
CA PRO A 57 -0.34 -19.13 -4.07
C PRO A 57 1.17 -19.32 -3.88
N GLU A 58 1.97 -18.34 -4.31
CA GLU A 58 3.42 -18.31 -4.20
C GLU A 58 3.96 -17.84 -2.84
N TYR A 59 3.08 -17.42 -1.91
CA TYR A 59 3.46 -17.02 -0.56
C TYR A 59 4.02 -18.21 0.25
N LYS A 60 5.22 -18.03 0.80
CA LYS A 60 5.94 -19.06 1.58
C LYS A 60 6.20 -18.66 3.04
N GLY A 61 5.72 -17.49 3.46
CA GLY A 61 5.91 -17.00 4.82
C GLY A 61 5.00 -17.71 5.84
N ALA A 62 5.20 -17.39 7.12
CA ALA A 62 4.36 -17.92 8.18
C ALA A 62 2.94 -17.34 8.10
N ASN A 63 1.92 -18.10 8.50
CA ASN A 63 0.54 -17.63 8.51
C ASN A 63 0.24 -16.73 9.73
N THR A 64 1.05 -15.69 9.92
CA THR A 64 0.91 -14.67 10.95
C THR A 64 0.50 -13.34 10.30
N TYR A 65 -0.08 -12.43 11.07
CA TYR A 65 -0.40 -11.10 10.56
C TYR A 65 0.87 -10.37 10.08
N ASP A 66 1.94 -10.37 10.88
CA ASP A 66 3.15 -9.58 10.58
C ASP A 66 3.83 -10.04 9.28
N ASP A 67 4.02 -11.35 9.10
CA ASP A 67 4.61 -11.91 7.88
C ASP A 67 3.73 -11.67 6.65
N ALA A 68 2.41 -11.84 6.79
CA ALA A 68 1.46 -11.69 5.71
C ALA A 68 1.28 -10.22 5.28
N ALA A 69 1.22 -9.31 6.26
CA ALA A 69 1.14 -7.87 6.05
C ALA A 69 2.40 -7.34 5.36
N THR A 70 3.58 -7.78 5.83
CA THR A 70 4.87 -7.44 5.22
C THR A 70 4.94 -7.92 3.77
N TYR A 71 4.47 -9.14 3.49
CA TYR A 71 4.42 -9.65 2.12
C TYR A 71 3.51 -8.81 1.23
N ILE A 72 2.29 -8.49 1.68
CA ILE A 72 1.36 -7.64 0.90
C ILE A 72 1.99 -6.28 0.61
N GLN A 73 2.62 -5.65 1.61
CA GLN A 73 3.35 -4.39 1.40
C GLN A 73 4.42 -4.53 0.30
N GLN A 74 5.25 -5.57 0.38
CA GLN A 74 6.29 -5.83 -0.63
C GLN A 74 5.69 -6.06 -2.02
N GLN A 75 4.55 -6.74 -2.12
CA GLN A 75 3.87 -6.95 -3.41
C GLN A 75 3.51 -5.60 -4.05
N PHE A 76 2.96 -4.64 -3.30
CA PHE A 76 2.68 -3.30 -3.83
C PHE A 76 3.94 -2.50 -4.15
N GLU A 77 4.90 -2.46 -3.23
CA GLU A 77 6.14 -1.70 -3.42
C GLU A 77 6.96 -2.21 -4.62
N SER A 78 6.91 -3.51 -4.89
CA SER A 78 7.58 -4.12 -6.04
C SER A 78 7.03 -3.66 -7.40
N LEU A 79 5.81 -3.11 -7.44
CA LEU A 79 5.20 -2.58 -8.66
C LEU A 79 5.79 -1.23 -9.06
N ASN A 80 6.58 -0.58 -8.20
CA ASN A 80 7.30 0.63 -8.58
C ASN A 80 8.44 0.31 -9.55
N LYS A 81 8.28 0.69 -10.82
CA LYS A 81 9.31 0.47 -11.86
C LYS A 81 10.43 1.50 -11.80
N ARG A 82 10.31 2.56 -11.00
CA ARG A 82 11.31 3.62 -10.82
C ARG A 82 12.26 3.26 -9.67
N LYS A 83 13.25 2.44 -9.99
CA LYS A 83 14.27 1.95 -9.03
C LYS A 83 15.44 2.92 -8.80
N ASP A 84 15.43 4.07 -9.48
CA ASP A 84 16.42 5.15 -9.34
C ASP A 84 16.23 5.98 -8.06
N GLY A 85 15.25 5.62 -7.21
CA GLY A 85 14.95 6.30 -5.96
C GLY A 85 14.23 7.64 -6.15
N GLN A 86 13.82 7.99 -7.36
CA GLN A 86 13.09 9.25 -7.62
C GLN A 86 11.63 9.19 -7.21
N LYS A 87 11.06 8.00 -7.10
CA LYS A 87 9.70 7.77 -6.61
C LYS A 87 9.74 6.92 -5.36
N GLU A 88 9.27 7.49 -4.27
CA GLU A 88 9.10 6.78 -3.00
C GLU A 88 7.63 6.38 -2.81
N ILE A 89 7.42 5.18 -2.27
CA ILE A 89 6.12 4.70 -1.80
C ILE A 89 6.18 4.63 -0.28
N TYR A 90 5.29 5.38 0.36
CA TYR A 90 5.15 5.42 1.81
C TYR A 90 3.95 4.58 2.22
N THR A 91 4.22 3.37 2.73
CA THR A 91 3.18 2.41 3.08
C THR A 91 2.77 2.55 4.55
N HIS A 92 1.45 2.62 4.79
CA HIS A 92 0.88 2.66 6.13
C HIS A 92 -0.25 1.65 6.28
N PHE A 93 -0.23 0.90 7.38
CA PHE A 93 -1.34 0.05 7.79
C PHE A 93 -2.35 0.85 8.59
N THR A 94 -3.59 0.90 8.12
CA THR A 94 -4.65 1.73 8.70
C THR A 94 -5.90 0.93 9.02
N THR A 95 -6.73 1.49 9.89
CA THR A 95 -8.07 0.99 10.19
C THR A 95 -9.05 2.16 10.05
N ALA A 96 -10.13 1.99 9.30
CA ALA A 96 -11.05 3.07 8.96
C ALA A 96 -11.70 3.77 10.17
N VAL A 97 -11.81 3.10 11.32
CA VAL A 97 -12.35 3.67 12.56
C VAL A 97 -11.31 4.40 13.42
N ASP A 98 -10.02 4.23 13.11
CA ASP A 98 -8.93 4.86 13.85
C ASP A 98 -8.53 6.20 13.22
N THR A 99 -9.31 7.22 13.54
CA THR A 99 -9.12 8.61 13.09
C THR A 99 -7.82 9.24 13.60
N ASN A 100 -7.20 8.70 14.65
CA ASN A 100 -5.89 9.15 15.13
C ASN A 100 -4.76 8.68 14.21
N ASN A 101 -4.88 7.48 13.67
CA ASN A 101 -3.92 6.92 12.73
C ASN A 101 -3.89 7.72 11.42
N VAL A 102 -5.05 8.18 10.93
CA VAL A 102 -5.12 9.05 9.74
C VAL A 102 -4.43 10.40 9.97
N ARG A 103 -4.58 11.01 11.15
CA ARG A 103 -3.87 12.27 11.50
C ARG A 103 -2.36 12.08 11.53
N PHE A 104 -1.88 11.05 12.24
CA PHE A 104 -0.45 10.75 12.31
C PHE A 104 0.15 10.49 10.92
N VAL A 105 -0.58 9.76 10.08
CA VAL A 105 -0.21 9.53 8.69
C VAL A 105 -0.19 10.83 7.89
N PHE A 106 -1.16 11.73 8.09
CA PHE A 106 -1.18 13.03 7.42
C PHE A 106 0.00 13.92 7.83
N ASP A 107 0.40 13.86 9.11
CA ASP A 107 1.57 14.59 9.61
C ASP A 107 2.87 14.03 9.00
N ALA A 108 3.03 12.70 8.99
CA ALA A 108 4.17 12.03 8.35
C ALA A 108 4.27 12.37 6.85
N VAL A 109 3.13 12.44 6.16
CA VAL A 109 3.03 12.87 4.76
C VAL A 109 3.42 14.33 4.58
N THR A 110 3.01 15.20 5.49
CA THR A 110 3.35 16.62 5.45
C THR A 110 4.86 16.81 5.59
N ASP A 111 5.50 16.07 6.51
CA ASP A 111 6.95 16.10 6.68
C ASP A 111 7.70 15.62 5.43
N ILE A 112 7.19 14.58 4.74
CA ILE A 112 7.76 14.09 3.47
C ILE A 112 7.66 15.17 2.37
N ILE A 113 6.49 15.80 2.22
CA ILE A 113 6.29 16.87 1.23
C ILE A 113 7.19 18.07 1.53
N ILE A 114 7.35 18.43 2.81
CA ILE A 114 8.27 19.50 3.22
C ILE A 114 9.71 19.11 2.89
N LYS A 115 10.12 17.89 3.20
CA LYS A 115 11.48 17.39 2.90
C LYS A 115 11.77 17.40 1.40
N GLU A 116 10.81 17.00 0.57
CA GLU A 116 10.97 17.04 -0.89
C GLU A 116 11.03 18.48 -1.42
N ASN A 117 10.21 19.39 -0.89
CA ASN A 117 10.30 20.81 -1.22
C ASN A 117 11.65 21.43 -0.80
N LEU A 118 12.18 21.06 0.37
CA LEU A 118 13.50 21.51 0.84
C LEU A 118 14.63 20.99 -0.07
N ARG A 119 14.55 19.74 -0.53
CA ARG A 119 15.46 19.15 -1.51
C ARG A 119 15.44 19.90 -2.84
N LEU A 120 14.25 20.26 -3.33
CA LEU A 120 14.09 21.07 -4.54
C LEU A 120 14.66 22.50 -4.40
N CYS A 121 14.66 23.05 -3.19
CA CYS A 121 15.25 24.35 -2.89
C CYS A 121 16.77 24.31 -2.61
N GLY A 122 17.41 23.14 -2.64
CA GLY A 122 18.85 22.98 -2.40
C GLY A 122 19.28 23.22 -0.94
N LEU A 123 18.35 23.06 0.00
CA LEU A 123 18.61 23.20 1.44
C LEU A 123 19.06 21.90 2.10
N PHE A 124 19.25 20.84 1.31
CA PHE A 124 19.75 19.51 1.69
C PHE A 124 20.51 18.87 0.53
#